data_AF-A0A960I532-F1
#
_entry.id   AF-A0A960I532-F1
#
_cell.length_a   1.000
_cell.length_b   1.000
_cell.length_c   1.000
_cell.angle_alpha   90.00
_cell.angle_beta   90.00
_cell.angle_gamma   90.00
#
_symmetry.space_group_name_H-M   'P 1'
#
loop_
_entity.id
_entity.type
_entity.pdbx_description
1 polymer ?
#
loop_
_entity_poly.entity_id
_entity_poly.type
_entity_poly.pdbx_seq_one_letter_code
_entity_poly.pdbx_strand_id
1 'polypeptide(L)'
;DRIVPALARWAAKGSRVERRARAERADIAFGLSGAAWDGVRTLERYELLYEVGLVGEAAARPGTGIGLAMAIDHRRMVATALGRLRGKVTYRPVVFELLPEAFTLLQLQRVVEALLGRMLHKQNFRRLVEGAGLVEPTGERQATSGRPAATFRFRREVLRERARPGVAPTA
;
A
#
# COMPACT_ATOMS: atom_id res chain seq x y z
N ASP A 1 19.88 -4.16 0.95
CA ASP A 1 18.84 -3.51 1.77
C ASP A 1 19.51 -2.52 2.75
N ARG A 2 19.14 -1.21 2.70
CA ARG A 2 19.78 -0.12 3.48
C ARG A 2 18.95 0.35 4.68
N ILE A 3 17.68 -0.05 4.76
CA ILE A 3 16.72 0.52 5.71
C ILE A 3 16.94 -0.04 7.11
N VAL A 4 16.81 -1.35 7.27
CA VAL A 4 16.91 -2.02 8.59
C VAL A 4 18.22 -1.69 9.31
N PRO A 5 19.41 -1.73 8.66
CA PRO A 5 20.66 -1.35 9.33
C PRO A 5 20.72 0.11 9.78
N ALA A 6 20.11 1.04 9.04
CA ALA A 6 20.08 2.46 9.44
C ALA A 6 19.18 2.69 10.65
N LEU A 7 18.02 2.02 10.68
CA LEU A 7 17.10 2.04 11.81
C LEU A 7 17.75 1.49 13.07
N ALA A 8 18.45 0.35 12.98
CA ALA A 8 19.17 -0.24 14.10
C ALA A 8 20.25 0.70 14.66
N ARG A 9 21.04 1.35 13.79
CA ARG A 9 22.05 2.33 14.22
C ARG A 9 21.45 3.56 14.88
N TRP A 10 20.31 4.05 14.38
CA TRP A 10 19.60 5.17 14.99
C TRP A 10 18.98 4.80 16.34
N ALA A 11 18.37 3.62 16.45
CA ALA A 11 17.77 3.11 17.68
C ALA A 11 18.80 2.83 18.78
N ALA A 12 20.07 2.56 18.44
CA ALA A 12 21.13 2.31 19.41
C ALA A 12 21.67 3.57 20.13
N LYS A 13 21.25 4.79 19.73
CA LYS A 13 21.75 6.05 20.31
C LYS A 13 20.93 6.50 21.53
N GLY A 14 21.58 7.18 22.48
CA GLY A 14 20.93 7.80 23.64
C GLY A 14 20.84 6.89 24.88
N SER A 15 20.02 7.31 25.84
CA SER A 15 19.72 6.60 27.08
C SER A 15 19.00 5.27 26.84
N ARG A 16 18.99 4.37 27.83
CA ARG A 16 18.29 3.07 27.74
C ARG A 16 16.80 3.24 27.40
N VAL A 17 16.14 4.27 27.93
CA VAL A 17 14.73 4.56 27.67
C VAL A 17 14.52 4.98 26.22
N GLU A 18 15.34 5.92 25.72
CA GLU A 18 15.27 6.36 24.33
C GLU A 18 15.54 5.20 23.35
N ARG A 19 16.55 4.37 23.63
CA ARG A 19 16.87 3.22 22.77
C ARG A 19 15.69 2.25 22.65
N ARG A 20 15.03 1.96 23.77
CA ARG A 20 13.83 1.10 23.79
C ARG A 20 12.70 1.71 22.96
N ALA A 21 12.39 2.99 23.19
CA ALA A 21 11.32 3.68 22.48
C ALA A 21 11.59 3.76 20.96
N ARG A 22 12.83 4.01 20.55
CA ARG A 22 13.23 4.05 19.14
C ARG A 22 13.15 2.68 18.47
N ALA A 23 13.59 1.63 19.14
CA ALA A 23 13.48 0.26 18.65
C ALA A 23 12.01 -0.13 18.43
N GLU A 24 11.15 0.10 19.42
CA GLU A 24 9.71 -0.16 19.31
C GLU A 24 9.06 0.62 18.17
N ARG A 25 9.44 1.89 17.98
CA ARG A 25 8.93 2.70 16.87
C ARG A 25 9.35 2.15 15.50
N ALA A 26 10.58 1.68 15.37
CA ALA A 26 11.06 1.03 14.15
C ALA A 26 10.35 -0.31 13.89
N ASP A 27 10.16 -1.12 14.92
CA ASP A 27 9.47 -2.40 14.86
C ASP A 27 8.02 -2.21 14.38
N ILE A 28 7.27 -1.31 15.03
CA ILE A 28 5.88 -1.01 14.67
C ILE A 28 5.76 -0.42 13.25
N ALA A 29 6.64 0.51 12.89
CA ALA A 29 6.57 1.16 11.59
C ALA A 29 6.92 0.20 10.45
N PHE A 30 7.91 -0.68 10.62
CA PHE A 30 8.40 -1.55 9.54
C PHE A 30 7.99 -3.02 9.64
N GLY A 31 7.22 -3.40 10.66
CA GLY A 31 6.84 -4.79 10.89
C GLY A 31 8.05 -5.67 11.24
N LEU A 32 8.99 -5.13 12.01
CA LEU A 32 10.19 -5.86 12.44
C LEU A 32 9.92 -6.57 13.77
N SER A 33 10.79 -7.50 14.14
CA SER A 33 10.76 -8.16 15.45
C SER A 33 9.41 -8.83 15.79
N GLY A 34 8.71 -9.34 14.78
CA GLY A 34 7.41 -10.00 14.94
C GLY A 34 6.19 -9.07 14.88
N ALA A 35 6.39 -7.75 14.74
CA ALA A 35 5.29 -6.82 14.54
C ALA A 35 4.61 -7.04 13.17
N ALA A 36 3.28 -6.90 13.12
CA ALA A 36 2.54 -7.02 11.88
C ALA A 36 2.79 -5.83 10.95
N TRP A 37 2.92 -6.11 9.65
CA TRP A 37 3.01 -5.05 8.64
C TRP A 37 1.67 -4.33 8.47
N ASP A 38 1.65 -3.03 8.76
CA ASP A 38 0.49 -2.18 8.55
C ASP A 38 0.73 -1.17 7.41
N GLY A 39 0.09 -1.37 6.27
CA GLY A 39 0.22 -0.47 5.11
C GLY A 39 -0.22 0.97 5.38
N VAL A 40 -1.11 1.21 6.34
CA VAL A 40 -1.62 2.55 6.68
C VAL A 40 -0.52 3.44 7.25
N ARG A 41 0.49 2.84 7.91
CA ARG A 41 1.63 3.53 8.56
C ARG A 41 2.63 4.15 7.59
N THR A 42 2.17 4.71 6.48
CA THR A 42 3.02 5.23 5.42
C THR A 42 3.72 6.51 5.86
N LEU A 43 3.00 7.39 6.56
CA LEU A 43 3.55 8.65 7.06
C LEU A 43 4.62 8.39 8.12
N GLU A 44 4.35 7.52 9.09
CA GLU A 44 5.28 7.18 10.16
C GLU A 44 6.57 6.59 9.60
N ARG A 45 6.48 5.73 8.58
CA ARG A 45 7.68 5.22 7.88
C ARG A 45 8.47 6.33 7.21
N TYR A 46 7.80 7.25 6.50
CA TYR A 46 8.47 8.38 5.87
C TYR A 46 9.20 9.24 6.92
N GLU A 47 8.53 9.58 8.03
CA GLU A 47 9.10 10.40 9.10
C GLU A 47 10.32 9.71 9.74
N LEU A 48 10.25 8.39 9.93
CA LEU A 48 11.37 7.61 10.43
C LEU A 48 12.54 7.60 9.45
N LEU A 49 12.28 7.38 8.15
CA LEU A 49 13.32 7.43 7.12
C LEU A 49 13.96 8.81 7.02
N TYR A 50 13.17 9.88 7.22
CA TYR A 50 13.63 11.25 7.20
C TYR A 50 14.53 11.53 8.41
N GLU A 51 14.10 11.14 9.62
CA GLU A 51 14.86 11.32 10.86
C GLU A 51 16.21 10.58 10.83
N VAL A 52 16.27 9.39 10.21
CA VAL A 52 17.52 8.63 10.06
C VAL A 52 18.38 9.09 8.88
N GLY A 53 17.94 10.10 8.12
CA GLY A 53 18.66 10.66 6.97
C GLY A 53 18.69 9.76 5.74
N LEU A 54 17.79 8.76 5.65
CA LEU A 54 17.67 7.89 4.47
C LEU A 54 16.82 8.50 3.36
N VAL A 55 15.94 9.45 3.68
CA VAL A 55 15.21 10.26 2.71
C VAL A 55 15.42 11.73 3.03
N GLY A 56 15.55 12.56 2.00
CA GLY A 56 15.54 14.02 2.13
C GLY A 56 14.54 14.65 1.17
N GLU A 57 14.27 15.94 1.36
CA GLU A 57 13.39 16.73 0.49
C GLU A 57 14.19 17.38 -0.66
N ALA A 58 13.71 18.52 -1.18
CA ALA A 58 14.15 19.18 -2.41
C ALA A 58 15.65 19.46 -2.55
N ALA A 59 16.38 19.50 -1.43
CA ALA A 59 17.81 19.83 -1.37
C ALA A 59 18.71 18.62 -1.06
N ALA A 60 18.18 17.40 -1.08
CA ALA A 60 19.02 16.21 -0.90
C ALA A 60 19.98 16.06 -2.08
N ARG A 61 21.27 15.85 -1.79
CA ARG A 61 22.27 15.53 -2.83
C ARG A 61 21.77 14.32 -3.65
N PRO A 62 21.79 14.39 -5.00
CA PRO A 62 21.42 13.25 -5.82
C PRO A 62 22.18 11.98 -5.40
N GLY A 63 21.48 10.88 -5.18
CA GLY A 63 22.06 9.58 -4.83
C GLY A 63 22.38 9.36 -3.34
N THR A 64 22.21 10.33 -2.45
CA THR A 64 22.52 10.13 -1.01
C THR A 64 21.43 9.39 -0.23
N GLY A 65 20.18 9.44 -0.72
CA GLY A 65 19.01 8.81 -0.11
C GLY A 65 18.36 7.73 -0.97
N ILE A 66 17.25 7.19 -0.46
CA ILE A 66 16.39 6.25 -1.17
C ILE A 66 15.30 7.04 -1.93
N GLY A 67 15.01 6.64 -3.17
CA GLY A 67 13.98 7.23 -4.02
C GLY A 67 14.31 8.62 -4.58
N LEU A 68 13.36 9.21 -5.32
CA LEU A 68 13.49 10.53 -5.95
C LEU A 68 13.16 11.66 -4.97
N ALA A 69 14.08 12.60 -4.74
CA ALA A 69 13.83 13.79 -3.93
C ALA A 69 12.67 14.60 -4.53
N MET A 70 11.79 15.16 -3.69
CA MET A 70 10.66 15.96 -4.16
C MET A 70 10.72 17.38 -3.60
N ALA A 71 10.06 18.31 -4.27
CA ALA A 71 10.01 19.70 -3.85
C ALA A 71 9.40 19.85 -2.44
N ILE A 72 9.95 20.79 -1.65
CA ILE A 72 9.48 21.24 -0.34
C ILE A 72 9.16 20.07 0.62
N ASP A 73 7.89 19.72 0.83
CA ASP A 73 7.43 18.67 1.73
C ASP A 73 6.54 17.65 0.98
N HIS A 74 6.65 17.61 -0.35
CA HIS A 74 5.78 16.79 -1.19
C HIS A 74 5.90 15.29 -0.86
N ARG A 75 7.06 14.79 -0.41
CA ARG A 75 7.18 13.38 0.03
C ARG A 75 6.28 13.11 1.23
N ARG A 76 6.23 14.04 2.19
CA ARG A 76 5.33 13.96 3.35
C ARG A 76 3.88 13.98 2.91
N MET A 77 3.51 14.93 2.04
CA MET A 77 2.14 15.03 1.51
C MET A 77 1.69 13.72 0.83
N VAL A 78 2.55 13.13 -0.01
CA VAL A 78 2.29 11.84 -0.66
C VAL A 78 2.18 10.71 0.35
N ALA A 79 3.07 10.64 1.35
CA ALA A 79 3.03 9.62 2.39
C ALA A 79 1.72 9.69 3.21
N THR A 80 1.27 10.91 3.56
CA THR A 80 -0.02 11.15 4.20
C THR A 80 -1.18 10.72 3.31
N ALA A 81 -1.19 11.13 2.04
CA ALA A 81 -2.25 10.78 1.09
C ALA A 81 -2.37 9.27 0.89
N LEU A 82 -1.23 8.58 0.76
CA LEU A 82 -1.19 7.13 0.57
C LEU A 82 -1.63 6.37 1.82
N GLY A 83 -1.23 6.80 3.02
CA GLY A 83 -1.74 6.22 4.28
C GLY A 83 -3.26 6.34 4.39
N ARG A 84 -3.83 7.52 4.08
CA ARG A 84 -5.28 7.74 4.07
C ARG A 84 -5.99 6.90 3.01
N LEU A 85 -5.42 6.78 1.81
CA LEU A 85 -5.98 5.96 0.74
C LEU A 85 -6.00 4.48 1.13
N ARG A 86 -4.89 3.95 1.66
CA ARG A 86 -4.80 2.57 2.15
C ARG A 86 -5.82 2.27 3.24
N GLY A 87 -6.01 3.19 4.18
CA GLY A 87 -7.05 3.06 5.20
C GLY A 87 -8.46 3.01 4.60
N LYS A 88 -8.75 3.82 3.57
CA LYS A 88 -10.06 3.87 2.90
C LYS A 88 -10.37 2.61 2.08
N VAL A 89 -9.38 2.08 1.36
CA VAL A 89 -9.54 0.91 0.46
C VAL A 89 -10.05 -0.32 1.22
N THR A 90 -9.74 -0.43 2.51
CA THR A 90 -10.20 -1.55 3.35
C THR A 90 -11.71 -1.60 3.53
N TYR A 91 -12.42 -0.47 3.45
CA TYR A 91 -13.87 -0.40 3.73
C TYR A 91 -14.70 0.31 2.66
N ARG A 92 -14.06 0.94 1.66
CA ARG A 92 -14.72 1.52 0.49
C ARG A 92 -14.14 0.94 -0.80
N PRO A 93 -14.94 0.76 -1.85
CA PRO A 93 -14.51 0.20 -3.11
C PRO A 93 -13.89 1.30 -4.01
N VAL A 94 -13.10 2.22 -3.43
CA VAL A 94 -12.45 3.32 -4.17
C VAL A 94 -11.44 2.83 -5.20
N VAL A 95 -10.96 1.59 -5.06
CA VAL A 95 -10.03 0.99 -6.02
C VAL A 95 -10.61 0.88 -7.43
N PHE A 96 -11.93 0.73 -7.56
CA PHE A 96 -12.59 0.64 -8.86
C PHE A 96 -12.65 1.98 -9.59
N GLU A 97 -12.49 3.11 -8.88
CA GLU A 97 -12.38 4.44 -9.51
C GLU A 97 -11.04 4.64 -10.23
N LEU A 98 -10.05 3.79 -9.95
CA LEU A 98 -8.72 3.80 -10.60
C LEU A 98 -8.64 2.87 -11.81
N LEU A 99 -9.73 2.15 -12.12
CA LEU A 99 -9.80 1.19 -13.21
C LEU A 99 -10.64 1.77 -14.36
N PRO A 100 -10.39 1.29 -15.60
CA PRO A 100 -11.31 1.54 -16.70
C PRO A 100 -12.69 0.94 -16.40
N GLU A 101 -13.72 1.31 -17.17
CA GLU A 101 -15.10 0.82 -16.96
C GLU A 101 -15.19 -0.72 -17.02
N ALA A 102 -14.46 -1.32 -17.98
CA ALA A 102 -14.28 -2.77 -18.09
C ALA A 102 -12.81 -3.13 -17.85
N PHE A 103 -12.56 -4.05 -16.92
CA PHE A 103 -11.22 -4.45 -16.51
C PHE A 103 -11.09 -5.96 -16.30
N THR A 104 -9.87 -6.47 -16.38
CA THR A 104 -9.53 -7.84 -16.02
C THR A 104 -9.24 -7.95 -14.52
N LEU A 105 -9.47 -9.13 -13.93
CA LEU A 105 -9.09 -9.38 -12.53
C LEU A 105 -7.59 -9.18 -12.26
N LEU A 106 -6.74 -9.36 -13.28
CA LEU A 106 -5.30 -9.09 -13.15
C LEU A 106 -5.01 -7.59 -13.03
N GLN A 107 -5.70 -6.74 -13.79
CA GLN A 107 -5.56 -5.29 -13.66
C GLN A 107 -6.02 -4.83 -12.27
N LEU A 108 -7.18 -5.32 -11.81
CA LEU A 108 -7.66 -5.04 -10.46
C LEU A 108 -6.65 -5.50 -9.39
N GLN A 109 -6.10 -6.72 -9.51
CA GLN A 109 -5.07 -7.23 -8.59
C GLN A 109 -3.85 -6.30 -8.56
N ARG A 110 -3.32 -5.90 -9.72
CA ARG A 110 -2.14 -5.02 -9.81
C ARG A 110 -2.37 -3.65 -9.18
N VAL A 111 -3.55 -3.07 -9.37
CA VAL A 111 -3.90 -1.79 -8.72
C VAL A 111 -3.97 -1.98 -7.20
N VAL A 112 -4.63 -3.03 -6.71
CA VAL A 112 -4.69 -3.32 -5.26
C VAL A 112 -3.28 -3.55 -4.70
N GLU A 113 -2.44 -4.33 -5.36
CA GLU A 113 -1.07 -4.60 -4.93
C GLU A 113 -0.20 -3.33 -4.89
N ALA A 114 -0.29 -2.49 -5.92
CA ALA A 114 0.39 -1.20 -5.98
C ALA A 114 -0.06 -0.28 -4.82
N LEU A 115 -1.36 -0.25 -4.54
CA LEU A 115 -1.89 0.50 -3.41
C LEU A 115 -1.44 -0.07 -2.09
N LEU A 116 -1.53 -1.37 -1.85
CA LEU A 116 -1.16 -2.00 -0.59
C LEU A 116 0.36 -2.05 -0.36
N GLY A 117 1.16 -1.95 -1.43
CA GLY A 117 2.62 -2.08 -1.37
C GLY A 117 3.08 -3.51 -1.08
N ARG A 118 2.26 -4.53 -1.38
CA ARG A 118 2.59 -5.95 -1.21
C ARG A 118 1.93 -6.78 -2.30
N MET A 119 2.53 -7.92 -2.60
CA MET A 119 1.96 -8.91 -3.52
C MET A 119 0.82 -9.67 -2.86
N LEU A 120 -0.17 -10.07 -3.67
CA LEU A 120 -1.32 -10.85 -3.25
C LEU A 120 -1.32 -12.21 -3.95
N HIS A 121 -1.78 -13.24 -3.23
CA HIS A 121 -1.95 -14.55 -3.83
C HIS A 121 -3.10 -14.52 -4.85
N LYS A 122 -2.78 -14.82 -6.11
CA LYS A 122 -3.72 -14.71 -7.25
C LYS A 122 -5.04 -15.45 -7.04
N GLN A 123 -4.99 -16.69 -6.54
CA GLN A 123 -6.22 -17.48 -6.35
C GLN A 123 -7.07 -16.95 -5.19
N ASN A 124 -6.44 -16.51 -4.09
CA ASN A 124 -7.15 -15.98 -2.94
C ASN A 124 -7.83 -14.66 -3.31
N PHE A 125 -7.11 -13.82 -4.07
CA PHE A 125 -7.64 -12.57 -4.58
C PHE A 125 -8.87 -12.78 -5.47
N ARG A 126 -8.79 -13.72 -6.42
CA ARG A 126 -9.94 -14.07 -7.27
C ARG A 126 -11.15 -14.50 -6.44
N ARG A 127 -10.98 -15.46 -5.52
CA ARG A 127 -12.06 -15.95 -4.66
C ARG A 127 -12.67 -14.84 -3.81
N LEU A 128 -11.85 -13.92 -3.29
CA LEU A 128 -12.31 -12.77 -2.52
C LEU A 128 -13.21 -11.86 -3.37
N VAL A 129 -12.76 -11.47 -4.56
CA VAL A 129 -13.49 -10.54 -5.42
C VAL A 129 -14.81 -11.14 -5.92
N GLU A 130 -14.77 -12.40 -6.36
CA GLU A 130 -15.94 -13.13 -6.85
C GLU A 130 -16.92 -13.42 -5.70
N GLY A 131 -16.43 -13.93 -4.56
CA GLY A 131 -17.25 -14.24 -3.38
C GLY A 131 -17.84 -13.00 -2.71
N ALA A 132 -17.15 -11.85 -2.78
CA ALA A 132 -17.69 -10.59 -2.28
C ALA A 132 -18.81 -10.03 -3.18
N GLY A 133 -18.98 -10.53 -4.41
CA GLY A 133 -19.99 -10.05 -5.35
C GLY A 133 -19.77 -8.60 -5.80
N LEU A 134 -18.53 -8.10 -5.75
CA LEU A 134 -18.19 -6.71 -6.07
C LEU A 134 -18.16 -6.43 -7.57
N VAL A 135 -18.05 -7.47 -8.39
CA VAL A 135 -17.90 -7.37 -9.83
C VAL A 135 -18.87 -8.30 -10.54
N GLU A 136 -19.19 -7.94 -11.78
CA GLU A 136 -19.98 -8.76 -12.69
C GLU A 136 -19.23 -8.98 -14.01
N PRO A 137 -19.35 -10.16 -14.64
CA PRO A 137 -18.75 -10.42 -15.94
C PRO A 137 -19.45 -9.59 -17.02
N THR A 138 -18.68 -9.02 -17.95
CA THR A 138 -19.24 -8.29 -19.11
C THR A 138 -19.58 -9.22 -20.28
N GLY A 139 -19.13 -10.47 -20.24
CA GLY A 139 -19.17 -11.41 -21.39
C GLY A 139 -18.05 -11.20 -22.40
N GLU A 140 -17.32 -10.08 -22.31
CA GLU A 140 -16.24 -9.72 -23.23
C GLU A 140 -14.88 -10.22 -22.74
N ARG A 141 -13.93 -10.29 -23.67
CA ARG A 141 -12.53 -10.65 -23.38
C ARG A 141 -11.57 -9.61 -23.91
N GLN A 142 -10.57 -9.29 -23.12
CA GLN A 142 -9.47 -8.42 -23.52
C GLN A 142 -8.30 -9.25 -24.05
N ALA A 143 -7.75 -8.87 -25.20
CA ALA A 143 -6.53 -9.46 -25.72
C ALA A 143 -5.36 -9.22 -24.75
N THR A 144 -4.57 -10.25 -24.51
CA THR A 144 -3.36 -10.18 -23.68
C THR A 144 -2.22 -10.86 -24.44
N SER A 145 -1.00 -10.83 -23.90
CA SER A 145 0.14 -11.56 -24.49
C SER A 145 -0.05 -13.09 -24.49
N GLY A 146 -1.10 -13.61 -23.85
CA GLY A 146 -1.48 -15.02 -23.89
C GLY A 146 -2.99 -15.19 -24.11
N ARG A 147 -3.61 -16.13 -23.40
CA ARG A 147 -5.06 -16.38 -23.49
C ARG A 147 -5.84 -15.09 -23.18
N PRO A 148 -6.80 -14.68 -24.03
CA PRO A 148 -7.65 -13.52 -23.75
C PRO A 148 -8.31 -13.63 -22.38
N ALA A 149 -8.26 -12.55 -21.61
CA ALA A 149 -8.75 -12.52 -20.24
C ALA A 149 -10.20 -12.03 -20.21
N ALA A 150 -11.05 -12.68 -19.40
CA ALA A 150 -12.41 -12.20 -19.16
C ALA A 150 -12.37 -10.81 -18.51
N THR A 151 -13.29 -9.95 -18.94
CA THR A 151 -13.46 -8.60 -18.40
C THR A 151 -14.68 -8.52 -17.49
N PHE A 152 -14.62 -7.58 -16.57
CA PHE A 152 -15.58 -7.38 -15.49
C PHE A 152 -15.87 -5.90 -15.33
N ARG A 153 -17.05 -5.59 -14.79
CA ARG A 153 -17.47 -4.24 -14.37
C ARG A 153 -17.72 -4.24 -12.86
N PHE A 154 -17.51 -3.09 -12.22
CA PHE A 154 -17.86 -2.91 -10.81
C PHE A 154 -19.39 -2.81 -10.63
N ARG A 155 -19.94 -3.60 -9.71
CA ARG A 155 -21.36 -3.58 -9.35
C ARG A 155 -21.64 -2.45 -8.35
N ARG A 156 -22.16 -1.33 -8.85
CA ARG A 156 -22.39 -0.13 -8.02
C ARG A 156 -23.50 -0.32 -6.99
N GLU A 157 -24.42 -1.25 -7.23
CA GLU A 157 -25.55 -1.61 -6.37
C GLU A 157 -25.08 -2.06 -4.99
N VAL A 158 -23.90 -2.70 -4.92
CA VAL A 158 -23.31 -3.19 -3.67
C VAL A 158 -23.04 -2.04 -2.66
N LEU A 159 -22.87 -0.80 -3.15
CA LEU A 159 -22.78 0.39 -2.30
C LEU A 159 -24.07 0.70 -1.54
N ARG A 160 -25.23 0.31 -2.09
CA ARG A 160 -26.53 0.49 -1.45
C ARG A 160 -26.88 -0.68 -0.53
N GLU A 161 -26.48 -1.89 -0.92
CA GLU A 161 -26.77 -3.13 -0.18
C GLU A 161 -25.94 -3.30 1.10
N ARG A 162 -24.75 -2.68 1.16
CA ARG A 162 -23.80 -2.88 2.25
C ARG A 162 -23.28 -1.56 2.81
N ALA A 163 -23.25 -1.46 4.14
CA ALA A 163 -22.65 -0.32 4.83
C ALA A 163 -21.12 -0.22 4.66
N ARG A 164 -20.42 -1.33 4.37
CA ARG A 164 -18.95 -1.39 4.18
C ARG A 164 -18.54 -2.38 3.07
N PRO A 165 -18.68 -2.00 1.80
CA PRO A 165 -18.21 -2.81 0.69
C PRO A 165 -16.72 -2.53 0.42
N GLY A 166 -15.84 -3.35 0.99
CA GLY A 166 -14.39 -3.22 0.84
C GLY A 166 -13.72 -4.49 0.29
N VAL A 167 -12.53 -4.33 -0.30
CA VAL A 167 -11.67 -5.45 -0.70
C VAL A 167 -10.63 -5.63 0.38
N ALA A 168 -10.97 -6.35 1.45
CA ALA A 168 -10.02 -6.71 2.50
C ALA A 168 -9.44 -8.10 2.21
N PRO A 169 -8.16 -8.24 1.81
CA PRO A 169 -7.55 -9.54 1.73
C PRO A 169 -7.37 -10.08 3.15
N THR A 170 -7.96 -11.23 3.45
CA THR A 170 -7.54 -12.03 4.61
C THR A 170 -6.07 -12.40 4.42
N ALA A 171 -5.26 -12.16 5.46
CA ALA A 171 -3.83 -12.44 5.50
C ALA A 171 -3.57 -13.95 5.50
#